data_AF-A0A1W9NVW2-F1
#
_entry.id   AF-A0A1W9NVW2-F1
#
_cell.length_a   1.000
_cell.length_b   1.000
_cell.length_c   1.000
_cell.angle_alpha   90.00
_cell.angle_beta   90.00
_cell.angle_gamma   90.00
#
_symmetry.space_group_name_H-M   'P 1'
#
loop_
_entity.id
_entity.type
_entity.pdbx_description
1 polymer ?
#
loop_
_entity_poly.entity_id
_entity_poly.type
_entity_poly.pdbx_seq_one_letter_code
_entity_poly.pdbx_strand_id
1 'polypeptide(L)' 'MKQTKEKLLTEIEALIAYGKEDPAINPALLAYLSLDDLIAIKTKLLERTGTLSDEDKAWLEQFKKYE' A
#
# COMPACT_ATOMS: atom_id res chain seq x y z
N MET A 1 -14.50 -10.29 0.71
CA MET A 1 -13.55 -11.12 1.48
C MET A 1 -13.01 -10.29 2.63
N LYS A 2 -12.96 -10.79 3.88
CA LYS A 2 -12.41 -10.03 5.02
C LYS A 2 -10.93 -9.73 4.75
N GLN A 3 -10.56 -8.46 4.57
CA GLN A 3 -9.16 -8.05 4.58
C GLN A 3 -8.58 -8.36 5.95
N THR A 4 -7.56 -9.21 6.01
CA THR A 4 -6.79 -9.47 7.23
C THR A 4 -5.69 -8.43 7.37
N LYS A 5 -5.34 -8.10 8.62
CA LYS A 5 -4.29 -7.13 8.94
C LYS A 5 -2.97 -7.47 8.23
N GLU A 6 -2.61 -8.75 8.19
CA GLU A 6 -1.45 -9.26 7.47
C GLU A 6 -1.49 -8.93 5.97
N LYS A 7 -2.64 -9.09 5.32
CA LYS A 7 -2.79 -8.79 3.90
C LYS A 7 -2.59 -7.30 3.62
N LEU A 8 -3.15 -6.45 4.48
CA LEU A 8 -2.94 -4.99 4.41
C LEU A 8 -1.46 -4.63 4.60
N LEU A 9 -0.77 -5.25 5.56
CA LEU A 9 0.66 -5.01 5.79
C LEU A 9 1.49 -5.38 4.55
N THR A 10 1.26 -6.56 3.97
CA THR A 10 1.96 -6.99 2.75
C THR A 10 1.68 -6.06 1.56
N GLU A 11 0.43 -5.64 1.37
CA GLU A 11 0.07 -4.70 0.30
C GLU A 11 0.74 -3.34 0.49
N ILE A 12 0.76 -2.81 1.72
CA ILE A 12 1.41 -1.54 2.04
C ILE A 12 2.94 -1.65 1.85
N GLU A 13 3.55 -2.75 2.28
CA GLU A 13 4.98 -2.99 2.10
C GLU A 13 5.37 -3.01 0.62
N ALA A 14 4.59 -3.72 -0.21
CA ALA A 14 4.77 -3.73 -1.66
C ALA A 14 4.62 -2.32 -2.27
N LEU A 15 3.62 -1.55 -1.82
CA LEU A 15 3.40 -0.16 -2.26
C LEU A 15 4.52 0.79 -1.82
N ILE A 16 5.15 0.57 -0.67
CA ILE A 16 6.27 1.40 -0.18
C ILE A 16 7.56 1.05 -0.93
N ALA A 17 7.83 -0.24 -1.15
CA ALA A 17 8.98 -0.70 -1.92
C ALA A 17 8.89 -0.30 -3.40
N TYR A 18 7.66 -0.07 -3.88
CA TYR A 18 7.43 0.40 -5.23
C TYR A 18 8.01 1.80 -5.46
N GLY A 19 9.00 1.89 -6.35
CA GLY A 19 9.62 3.16 -6.75
C GLY A 19 10.64 3.74 -5.76
N LYS A 20 10.99 3.04 -4.68
CA LYS A 20 12.07 3.43 -3.77
C LYS A 20 12.90 2.24 -3.32
N GLU A 21 14.21 2.32 -3.56
CA GLU A 21 15.19 1.39 -2.99
C GLU A 21 15.26 1.47 -1.45
N ASP A 22 14.86 2.61 -0.87
CA ASP A 22 14.83 2.83 0.58
C ASP A 22 13.42 3.26 1.06
N PRO A 23 12.66 2.32 1.67
CA PRO A 23 11.36 2.58 2.27
C PRO A 23 11.44 3.68 3.35
N ALA A 24 10.80 4.84 3.12
CA ALA A 24 10.73 5.89 4.14
C ALA A 24 9.90 5.48 5.39
N ILE A 25 9.18 4.35 5.32
CA ILE A 25 8.38 3.79 6.40
C ILE A 25 8.90 2.38 6.68
N ASN A 26 9.25 2.11 7.94
CA ASN A 26 9.61 0.77 8.38
C ASN A 26 8.35 -0.10 8.52
N PRO A 27 8.20 -1.18 7.73
CA PRO A 27 7.00 -2.02 7.75
C PRO A 27 6.75 -2.71 9.11
N ALA A 28 7.79 -2.93 9.92
CA ALA A 28 7.63 -3.45 11.28
C ALA A 28 6.81 -2.51 12.19
N LEU A 29 6.80 -1.20 11.91
CA LEU A 29 6.01 -0.22 12.66
C LEU A 29 4.52 -0.29 12.30
N LEU A 30 4.20 -0.70 11.06
CA LEU A 30 2.81 -0.84 10.60
C LEU A 30 2.07 -1.95 11.37
N ALA A 31 2.77 -2.98 11.84
CA ALA A 31 2.18 -4.06 12.64
C ALA A 31 1.49 -3.56 13.93
N TYR A 32 1.92 -2.41 14.46
CA TYR A 32 1.36 -1.78 15.65
C TYR A 32 0.17 -0.87 15.37
N LEU A 33 -0.07 -0.53 14.09
CA LEU A 33 -1.15 0.36 13.70
C LEU A 33 -2.52 -0.33 13.68
N SER A 34 -3.57 0.48 13.82
CA SER A 34 -4.95 0.04 13.71
C SER A 34 -5.28 -0.39 12.28
N LEU A 35 -6.32 -1.19 12.10
CA LEU A 35 -6.81 -1.54 10.76
C LEU A 35 -7.16 -0.29 9.94
N ASP A 36 -7.84 0.68 10.55
CA ASP A 36 -8.17 1.97 9.94
C ASP A 36 -6.93 2.77 9.52
N ASP A 37 -5.90 2.81 10.38
CA ASP A 37 -4.63 3.49 10.06
C ASP A 37 -3.93 2.84 8.86
N LEU A 38 -3.90 1.50 8.82
CA LEU A 38 -3.34 0.75 7.70
C LEU A 38 -4.09 1.04 6.40
N ILE A 39 -5.41 1.09 6.45
CA ILE A 39 -6.25 1.46 5.30
C ILE A 39 -5.92 2.89 4.85
N ALA A 40 -5.84 3.84 5.77
CA ALA A 40 -5.51 5.24 5.45
C ALA A 40 -4.11 5.37 4.81
N ILE A 41 -3.12 4.62 5.31
CA ILE A 41 -1.77 4.57 4.75
C ILE A 41 -1.78 3.98 3.33
N LYS A 42 -2.46 2.85 3.14
CA LYS A 42 -2.62 2.22 1.83
C LYS A 42 -3.23 3.20 0.82
N THR A 43 -4.30 3.91 1.20
CA THR A 43 -4.95 4.91 0.35
C THR A 43 -4.00 6.04 -0.03
N LYS A 44 -3.28 6.63 0.95
CA LYS A 44 -2.30 7.69 0.66
C LYS A 44 -1.16 7.22 -0.24
N LEU A 45 -0.72 5.98 -0.09
CA LEU A 45 0.31 5.40 -0.95
C LEU A 45 -0.20 5.20 -2.37
N LEU A 46 -1.41 4.66 -2.54
CA LEU A 46 -2.09 4.51 -3.84
C LEU A 46 -2.29 5.87 -4.53
N GLU A 47 -2.67 6.90 -3.79
CA GLU A 47 -2.82 8.25 -4.33
C GLU A 47 -1.49 8.84 -4.80
N ARG A 48 -0.40 8.64 -4.03
CA ARG A 48 0.94 9.08 -4.42
C ARG A 48 1.47 8.31 -5.64
N THR A 49 1.33 6.99 -5.66
CA THR A 49 1.77 6.16 -6.79
C THR A 49 0.92 6.38 -8.04
N GLY A 50 -0.37 6.70 -7.90
CA GLY A 50 -1.24 7.04 -9.03
C GLY A 50 -0.85 8.32 -9.78
N THR A 51 -0.03 9.20 -9.17
CA THR A 51 0.51 10.39 -9.85
C THR A 51 1.80 10.13 -10.64
N LEU A 52 2.38 8.93 -10.56
CA LEU A 52 3.79 8.68 -10.90
C LEU A 52 4.08 8.03 -12.26
N SER A 53 3.11 7.66 -13.11
CA SER A 53 3.34 6.80 -14.30
C SER A 53 2.03 6.20 -14.87
N ASP A 54 1.74 6.30 -16.16
CA ASP A 54 0.72 5.46 -16.84
C ASP A 54 1.11 3.97 -16.85
N GLU A 55 2.41 3.64 -16.76
CA GLU A 55 2.90 2.25 -16.54
C GLU A 55 2.56 1.73 -15.14
N ASP A 56 2.58 2.60 -14.13
CA ASP A 56 2.26 2.24 -12.75
C ASP A 56 0.77 1.91 -12.60
N LYS A 57 -0.12 2.46 -13.44
CA LYS A 57 -1.56 2.20 -13.38
C LYS A 57 -1.89 0.72 -13.47
N ALA A 58 -1.27 -0.02 -14.38
CA ALA A 58 -1.53 -1.45 -14.56
C ALA A 58 -1.12 -2.27 -13.34
N TRP A 59 -0.01 -1.89 -12.69
CA TRP A 59 0.41 -2.47 -11.43
C TRP A 59 -0.53 -2.05 -10.27
N LEU A 60 -1.00 -0.81 -10.23
CA LEU A 60 -1.92 -0.32 -9.20
C LEU A 60 -3.34 -0.90 -9.33
N GLU A 61 -3.76 -1.30 -10.53
CA GLU A 61 -5.06 -1.95 -10.78
C GLU A 61 -5.23 -3.26 -10.00
N GLN A 62 -4.13 -3.97 -9.69
CA GLN A 62 -4.18 -5.18 -8.86
C GLN A 62 -4.62 -4.88 -7.42
N PHE A 63 -4.40 -3.66 -6.94
CA PHE A 63 -4.81 -3.19 -5.62
C PHE A 63 -6.17 -2.50 -5.61
N LYS A 64 -6.61 -1.93 -6.75
CA LYS A 64 -7.94 -1.30 -6.91
C LYS A 64 -9.09 -2.32 -7.07
N LYS A 65 -8.82 -3.58 -7.39
CA LYS A 65 -9.84 -4.61 -7.72
C LYS A 65 -10.73 -5.11 -6.56
N TYR A 66 -10.90 -4.34 -5.49
CA TYR A 66 -11.75 -4.75 -4.37
C TYR A 66 -12.74 -3.63 -4.01
N GLU A 67 -13.79 -3.51 -4.84
CA GLU A 67 -15.12 -3.03 -4.42
C GLU A 67 -16.02 -4.23 -4.10
#